data_AF-A0A925QWQ5-F1
#
_entry.id   AF-A0A925QWQ5-F1
#
_cell.length_a   1.000
_cell.length_b   1.000
_cell.length_c   1.000
_cell.angle_alpha   90.00
_cell.angle_beta   90.00
_cell.angle_gamma   90.00
#
_symmetry.space_group_name_H-M   'P 1'
#
loop_
_entity.id
_entity.type
_entity.pdbx_description
1 polymer ?
#
loop_
_entity_poly.entity_id
_entity_poly.type
_entity_poly.pdbx_seq_one_letter_code
_entity_poly.pdbx_strand_id
1 'polypeptide(L)'
;MDNESTPTELVDQEILERVKAELDLLDKELVDIEGNRLKPSQCYHFGVSPLHVLFNTNCPDSLKEKVQAILSKYIPSDESRTQP
;
A
#
# COMPACT_ATOMS: atom_id res chain seq x y z
N MET A 1 -20.14 1.12 30.70
CA MET A 1 -19.24 0.01 30.33
C MET A 1 -18.38 0.58 29.24
N ASP A 2 -17.35 1.24 29.70
CA ASP A 2 -16.49 2.11 28.91
C ASP A 2 -15.35 1.24 28.40
N ASN A 3 -15.32 1.10 27.07
CA ASN A 3 -14.16 1.16 26.20
C ASN A 3 -12.85 0.56 26.75
N GLU A 4 -12.56 -0.68 26.33
CA GLU A 4 -11.17 -1.14 26.19
C GLU A 4 -10.99 -1.59 24.74
N SER A 5 -10.89 -0.61 23.85
CA SER A 5 -10.42 -0.83 22.49
C SER A 5 -8.90 -0.75 22.53
N THR A 6 -8.26 -1.87 22.27
CA THR A 6 -6.81 -2.07 22.28
C THR A 6 -6.07 -0.93 21.54
N PRO A 7 -5.10 -0.24 22.17
CA PRO A 7 -4.41 0.92 21.55
C PRO A 7 -3.53 0.58 20.34
N THR A 8 -3.39 -0.70 19.99
CA THR A 8 -2.59 -1.15 18.84
C THR A 8 -3.38 -1.01 17.52
N GLU A 9 -4.68 -1.31 17.50
CA GLU A 9 -5.48 -1.34 16.27
C GLU A 9 -5.78 0.05 15.67
N LEU A 10 -5.81 1.08 16.52
CA LEU A 10 -6.08 2.46 16.10
C LEU A 10 -4.94 3.06 15.27
N VAL A 11 -3.70 2.68 15.58
CA VAL A 11 -2.50 3.14 14.84
C VAL A 11 -2.49 2.52 13.45
N ASP A 12 -2.82 1.23 13.35
CA ASP A 12 -2.96 0.54 12.07
C ASP A 12 -4.08 1.13 11.21
N GLN A 13 -5.19 1.55 11.82
CA GLN A 13 -6.32 2.15 11.09
C GLN A 13 -5.98 3.53 10.51
N GLU A 14 -5.34 4.42 11.28
CA GLU A 14 -4.96 5.74 10.76
C GLU A 14 -3.91 5.62 9.64
N ILE A 15 -2.92 4.73 9.81
CA ILE A 15 -1.93 4.44 8.77
C ILE A 15 -2.61 3.87 7.53
N LEU A 16 -3.55 2.95 7.71
CA LEU A 16 -4.31 2.35 6.63
C LEU A 16 -5.09 3.39 5.83
N GLU A 17 -5.77 4.32 6.51
CA GLU A 17 -6.50 5.40 5.85
C GLU A 17 -5.58 6.32 5.05
N ARG A 18 -4.40 6.65 5.60
CA ARG A 18 -3.39 7.47 4.90
C ARG A 18 -2.84 6.75 3.67
N VAL A 19 -2.49 5.46 3.78
CA VAL A 19 -2.02 4.65 2.64
C VAL A 19 -3.11 4.59 1.57
N LYS A 20 -4.37 4.30 1.94
CA LYS A 20 -5.49 4.28 1.00
C LYS A 20 -5.69 5.62 0.30
N ALA A 21 -5.55 6.74 1.01
CA ALA A 21 -5.66 8.07 0.43
C ALA A 21 -4.55 8.34 -0.60
N GLU A 22 -3.30 8.00 -0.30
CA GLU A 22 -2.18 8.14 -1.26
C GLU A 22 -2.36 7.22 -2.49
N LEU A 23 -2.83 6.00 -2.29
CA LEU A 23 -3.13 5.06 -3.37
C LEU A 23 -4.31 5.53 -4.24
N ASP A 24 -5.34 6.16 -3.66
CA ASP A 24 -6.45 6.78 -4.40
C ASP A 24 -5.96 7.97 -5.25
N LEU A 25 -5.05 8.79 -4.70
CA LEU A 25 -4.42 9.87 -5.46
C LEU A 25 -3.61 9.33 -6.64
N LEU A 26 -2.86 8.25 -6.42
CA LEU A 26 -2.16 7.56 -7.50
C LEU A 26 -3.14 7.06 -8.56
N ASP A 27 -4.32 6.56 -8.16
CA ASP A 27 -5.35 6.06 -9.06
C ASP A 27 -5.93 7.11 -10.03
N LYS A 28 -5.74 8.40 -9.72
CA LYS A 28 -6.10 9.52 -10.61
C LYS A 28 -5.14 9.65 -11.80
N GLU A 29 -3.92 9.12 -11.68
CA GLU A 29 -2.97 9.01 -12.77
C GLU A 29 -3.20 7.68 -13.51
N LEU A 30 -3.87 7.74 -14.66
CA LEU A 30 -4.00 6.56 -15.53
C LEU A 30 -2.61 6.09 -15.98
N VAL A 31 -2.37 4.79 -15.87
CA VAL A 31 -1.14 4.14 -16.33
C VAL A 31 -1.39 3.41 -17.64
N ASP A 32 -0.41 3.44 -18.53
CA ASP A 32 -0.43 2.63 -19.74
C ASP A 32 0.16 1.25 -19.44
N ILE A 33 -0.64 0.21 -19.67
CA ILE A 33 -0.24 -1.19 -19.49
C ILE A 33 -0.57 -1.91 -20.79
N GLU A 34 0.46 -2.27 -21.54
CA GLU A 34 0.32 -2.98 -22.82
C GLU A 34 -0.60 -2.23 -23.81
N GLY A 35 -0.55 -0.89 -23.83
CA GLY A 35 -1.41 -0.04 -24.69
C GLY A 35 -2.83 0.20 -24.15
N ASN A 36 -3.15 -0.30 -22.95
CA ASN A 36 -4.40 -0.02 -22.27
C ASN A 36 -4.19 0.99 -21.14
N ARG A 37 -4.98 2.07 -21.15
CA ARG A 37 -5.01 3.03 -20.04
C ARG A 37 -5.89 2.49 -18.93
N LEU A 38 -5.25 2.07 -17.84
CA LEU A 38 -5.91 1.49 -16.68
C LEU A 38 -5.62 2.32 -15.44
N LYS A 39 -6.50 2.14 -14.45
CA LYS A 39 -6.27 2.66 -13.12
C LYS A 39 -5.18 1.83 -12.43
N PRO A 40 -4.20 2.44 -11.76
CA PRO A 40 -3.22 1.78 -10.92
C PRO A 40 -3.76 0.64 -10.05
N SER A 41 -4.89 0.87 -9.37
CA SER A 41 -5.57 -0.12 -8.50
C SER A 41 -6.04 -1.38 -9.22
N GLN A 42 -6.15 -1.38 -10.55
CA GLN A 42 -6.45 -2.59 -11.34
C GLN A 42 -5.23 -3.47 -11.54
N CYS A 43 -4.04 -2.97 -11.19
CA CYS A 43 -2.76 -3.62 -11.45
C CYS A 43 -2.11 -4.22 -10.20
N TYR A 44 -2.56 -3.79 -9.02
CA TYR A 44 -2.07 -4.30 -7.74
C TYR A 44 -3.22 -4.57 -6.77
N HIS A 45 -2.98 -5.43 -5.79
CA HIS A 45 -3.89 -5.70 -4.69
C HIS A 45 -3.22 -5.31 -3.37
N PHE A 46 -3.89 -4.47 -2.59
CA PHE A 46 -3.40 -4.02 -1.29
C PHE A 46 -4.15 -4.73 -0.16
N GLY A 47 -3.43 -5.51 0.64
CA GLY A 47 -3.93 -6.27 1.78
C GLY A 47 -3.54 -5.61 3.11
N VAL A 48 -4.34 -5.84 4.16
CA VAL A 48 -4.28 -5.09 5.43
C VAL A 48 -4.04 -5.96 6.67
N SER A 49 -3.71 -7.23 6.51
CA SER A 49 -3.43 -8.14 7.63
C SER A 49 -2.47 -9.26 7.20
N PRO A 50 -1.13 -9.04 7.22
CA PRO A 50 -0.40 -7.79 7.48
C PRO A 50 -0.53 -6.78 6.31
N LEU A 51 -0.09 -5.53 6.48
CA LEU A 51 -0.06 -4.56 5.38
C LEU A 51 0.91 -5.05 4.28
N HIS A 52 0.40 -5.35 3.10
CA HIS A 52 1.20 -5.83 1.98
C HIS A 52 0.58 -5.43 0.64
N VAL A 53 1.39 -5.43 -0.42
CA VAL A 53 0.91 -5.24 -1.79
C VAL A 53 1.37 -6.38 -2.68
N LEU A 54 0.45 -6.85 -3.53
CA LEU A 54 0.72 -7.83 -4.56
C LEU A 54 0.55 -7.15 -5.92
N PHE A 55 1.57 -7.21 -6.77
CA PHE A 55 1.50 -6.67 -8.12
C PHE A 55 1.15 -7.77 -9.12
N ASN A 56 0.33 -7.45 -10.11
CA ASN A 56 0.09 -8.34 -11.23
C ASN A 56 1.36 -8.45 -12.10
N THR A 57 1.48 -9.52 -12.90
CA THR A 57 2.69 -9.81 -13.69
C THR A 57 3.02 -8.70 -14.69
N ASN A 58 2.00 -8.12 -15.34
CA ASN A 58 2.17 -7.07 -16.35
C ASN A 58 2.23 -5.66 -15.75
N CYS A 59 2.39 -5.55 -14.43
CA CYS A 59 2.38 -4.25 -13.79
C CYS A 59 3.66 -3.46 -14.11
N PRO A 60 3.56 -2.21 -14.62
CA PRO A 60 4.73 -1.45 -15.03
C PRO A 60 5.60 -1.13 -13.81
N ASP A 61 6.91 -1.24 -13.97
CA ASP A 61 7.85 -1.06 -12.84
C ASP A 61 7.74 0.33 -12.23
N SER A 62 7.52 1.37 -13.05
CA SER A 62 7.27 2.72 -12.55
C SER A 62 6.04 2.81 -11.62
N LEU A 63 5.01 1.98 -11.83
CA LEU A 63 3.88 1.93 -10.91
C LEU A 63 4.25 1.18 -9.62
N LYS A 64 5.00 0.07 -9.75
CA LYS A 64 5.49 -0.68 -8.58
C LYS A 64 6.33 0.20 -7.68
N GLU A 65 7.25 0.97 -8.25
CA GLU A 65 8.11 1.92 -7.53
C GLU A 65 7.30 2.98 -6.81
N LYS A 66 6.28 3.57 -7.45
CA LYS A 66 5.38 4.55 -6.81
C LYS A 66 4.63 3.96 -5.62
N VAL A 67 4.05 2.77 -5.79
CA VAL A 67 3.29 2.09 -4.72
C VAL A 67 4.21 1.68 -3.57
N GLN A 68 5.38 1.11 -3.87
CA GLN A 68 6.41 0.80 -2.88
C GLN A 68 6.87 2.05 -2.13
N ALA A 69 7.11 3.17 -2.83
CA ALA A 69 7.48 4.43 -2.20
C ALA A 69 6.40 4.98 -1.26
N ILE A 70 5.11 4.78 -1.57
CA ILE A 70 4.01 5.10 -0.64
C ILE A 70 4.11 4.20 0.59
N LEU A 71 4.18 2.88 0.39
CA LEU A 71 4.19 1.91 1.48
C LEU A 71 5.40 2.08 2.41
N SER A 72 6.59 2.34 1.88
CA SER A 72 7.81 2.55 2.68
C SER A 72 7.76 3.78 3.58
N LYS A 73 6.83 4.73 3.37
CA LYS A 73 6.60 5.85 4.31
C LYS A 73 5.87 5.42 5.58
N TYR A 74 5.11 4.34 5.50
CA TYR A 74 4.12 3.93 6.51
C TYR A 74 4.45 2.59 7.15
N ILE A 75 4.97 1.67 6.35
CA ILE A 75 5.49 0.39 6.78
C ILE A 75 7.00 0.59 6.93
N PRO A 76 7.52 0.68 8.17
CA PRO A 76 8.97 0.65 8.34
C PRO A 76 9.44 -0.67 7.73
N SER A 77 10.28 -0.60 6.69
CA SER A 77 11.00 -1.78 6.21
C SER A 77 11.62 -2.42 7.44
N ASP A 78 11.22 -3.64 7.77
CA ASP A 78 11.70 -4.42 8.92
C ASP A 78 13.17 -4.83 8.68
N GLU A 79 14.05 -3.87 8.39
CA GLU A 79 15.51 -4.04 8.39
C GLU A 79 16.03 -3.92 9.83
N SER A 80 15.33 -4.54 10.78
CA SER A 80 15.75 -4.65 12.19
C SER A 80 15.51 -6.03 12.77
N ARG A 81 15.23 -7.04 11.93
CA ARG A 81 14.99 -8.41 12.40
C ARG A 81 15.79 -9.46 11.64
N THR A 82 17.09 -9.23 11.49
CA THR A 82 18.06 -10.34 11.41
C THR A 82 19.43 -9.85 11.92
N GLN A 83 19.60 -9.85 13.24
CA GLN A 83 20.94 -9.99 13.82
C GLN A 83 21.16 -11.47 14.16
N PRO A 84 22.03 -12.18 13.44
CA PRO A 84 22.90 -13.18 14.04
C PRO A 84 24.24 -12.57 14.48
#